data_AF-A0A950KVR0-F1
#
_entry.id   AF-A0A950KVR0-F1
#
_cell.length_a   1.000
_cell.length_b   1.000
_cell.length_c   1.000
_cell.angle_alpha   90.00
_cell.angle_beta   90.00
_cell.angle_gamma   90.00
#
_symmetry.space_group_name_H-M   'P 1'
#
loop_
_entity.id
_entity.type
_entity.pdbx_description
1 polymer ?
#
loop_
_entity_poly.entity_id
_entity_poly.type
_entity_poly.pdbx_seq_one_letter_code
_entity_poly.pdbx_strand_id
1 'polypeptide(L)'
;PVHAARLTYEAMRVGAPARRLAKSLQPLAGRCDARLVYAYADHASALAADSGPRLLQVADEMEQIGALRYATEAAAYAADAFAREGRQDSARQAAARCRALNARGHGAVLPAMSELDNNAVMLTPRESQLVQLASQGLSNADIAERLVLSVRTVESHLYRAMQKLGVSDHHKL
;
A
#
# COMPACT_ATOMS: atom_id res chain seq x y z
N PRO A 1 -18.82 -11.17 -7.03
CA PRO A 1 -17.51 -10.93 -7.70
C PRO A 1 -16.74 -9.75 -7.07
N VAL A 2 -17.37 -8.58 -6.89
CA VAL A 2 -16.73 -7.37 -6.32
C VAL A 2 -16.25 -7.58 -4.87
N HIS A 3 -17.07 -8.17 -4.00
CA HIS A 3 -16.65 -8.46 -2.62
C HIS A 3 -15.49 -9.47 -2.53
N ALA A 4 -15.48 -10.50 -3.39
CA ALA A 4 -14.38 -11.47 -3.46
C ALA A 4 -13.07 -10.83 -3.98
N ALA A 5 -13.17 -9.91 -4.96
CA ALA A 5 -12.03 -9.14 -5.42
C ALA A 5 -11.50 -8.21 -4.32
N ARG A 6 -12.39 -7.55 -3.56
CA ARG A 6 -12.01 -6.73 -2.40
C ARG A 6 -11.29 -7.53 -1.33
N LEU A 7 -11.84 -8.66 -0.90
CA LEU A 7 -11.20 -9.52 0.13
C LEU A 7 -9.82 -10.02 -0.34
N THR A 8 -9.70 -10.40 -1.60
CA THR A 8 -8.42 -10.78 -2.21
C THR A 8 -7.44 -9.60 -2.23
N TYR A 9 -7.91 -8.39 -2.50
CA TYR A 9 -7.09 -7.17 -2.49
C TYR A 9 -6.67 -6.78 -1.06
N GLU A 10 -7.56 -6.87 -0.08
CA GLU A 10 -7.23 -6.62 1.34
C GLU A 10 -6.18 -7.61 1.86
N ALA A 11 -6.13 -8.84 1.33
CA ALA A 11 -5.06 -9.78 1.63
C ALA A 11 -3.66 -9.25 1.24
N MET A 12 -3.56 -8.40 0.20
CA MET A 12 -2.32 -7.72 -0.18
C MET A 12 -1.80 -6.88 0.97
N ARG A 13 -2.70 -6.16 1.64
CA ARG A 13 -2.37 -5.21 2.72
C ARG A 13 -1.82 -5.90 3.97
N VAL A 14 -2.23 -7.14 4.23
CA VAL A 14 -1.70 -7.97 5.33
C VAL A 14 -0.50 -8.82 4.93
N GLY A 15 0.10 -8.57 3.75
CA GLY A 15 1.36 -9.19 3.35
C GLY A 15 1.23 -10.41 2.43
N ALA A 16 0.06 -10.71 1.88
CA ALA A 16 -0.05 -11.78 0.89
C ALA A 16 0.72 -11.44 -0.40
N PRO A 17 1.38 -12.43 -1.04
CA PRO A 17 2.26 -12.18 -2.17
C PRO A 17 1.49 -11.64 -3.37
N ALA A 18 1.83 -10.43 -3.83
CA ALA A 18 1.18 -9.72 -4.92
C ALA A 18 1.04 -10.56 -6.21
N ARG A 19 2.04 -11.39 -6.54
CA ARG A 19 2.01 -12.32 -7.68
C ARG A 19 0.86 -13.31 -7.62
N ARG A 20 0.54 -13.83 -6.43
CA ARG A 20 -0.58 -14.77 -6.23
C ARG A 20 -1.91 -14.04 -6.40
N LEU A 21 -2.01 -12.82 -5.86
CA LEU A 21 -3.20 -12.00 -5.93
C LEU A 21 -3.50 -11.54 -7.36
N ALA A 22 -2.48 -11.13 -8.12
CA ALA A 22 -2.62 -10.77 -9.53
C ALA A 22 -3.27 -11.91 -10.33
N LYS A 23 -2.74 -13.14 -10.18
CA LYS A 23 -3.31 -14.35 -10.81
C LYS A 23 -4.75 -14.64 -10.40
N SER A 24 -5.13 -14.35 -9.16
CA SER A 24 -6.50 -14.57 -8.66
C SER A 24 -7.49 -13.46 -9.05
N LEU A 25 -7.02 -12.22 -9.22
CA LEU A 25 -7.85 -11.08 -9.57
C LEU A 25 -8.12 -10.98 -11.08
N GLN A 26 -7.18 -11.43 -11.92
CA GLN A 26 -7.29 -11.30 -13.37
C GLN A 26 -8.52 -12.01 -13.98
N PRO A 27 -8.89 -13.23 -13.57
CA PRO A 27 -10.13 -13.87 -14.02
C PRO A 27 -11.41 -13.19 -13.51
N LEU A 28 -11.34 -12.47 -12.38
CA LEU A 28 -12.48 -11.74 -11.82
C LEU A 28 -12.72 -10.42 -12.56
N ALA A 29 -11.66 -9.75 -13.00
CA ALA A 29 -11.73 -8.56 -13.83
C ALA A 29 -12.43 -8.84 -15.16
N GLY A 30 -12.10 -9.94 -15.84
CA GLY A 30 -12.76 -10.34 -17.10
C GLY A 30 -14.25 -10.71 -16.98
N ARG A 31 -14.80 -10.76 -15.76
CA ARG A 31 -16.20 -11.14 -15.48
C ARG A 31 -17.03 -10.01 -14.87
N CYS A 32 -16.48 -8.80 -14.74
CA CYS A 32 -17.14 -7.70 -14.05
C CYS A 32 -16.72 -6.34 -14.64
N ASP A 33 -17.69 -5.56 -15.14
CA ASP A 33 -17.46 -4.23 -15.75
C ASP A 33 -17.09 -3.13 -14.73
N ALA A 34 -16.94 -3.48 -13.46
CA ALA A 34 -16.53 -2.54 -12.43
C ALA A 34 -15.07 -2.14 -12.63
N ARG A 35 -14.83 -0.90 -13.09
CA ARG A 35 -13.49 -0.30 -13.26
C ARG A 35 -12.56 -0.50 -12.05
N LEU A 36 -13.13 -0.58 -10.85
CA LEU A 36 -12.41 -0.85 -9.60
C LEU A 36 -11.78 -2.25 -9.53
N VAL A 37 -12.42 -3.28 -10.10
CA VAL A 37 -11.88 -4.65 -10.10
C VAL A 37 -10.69 -4.76 -11.06
N TYR A 38 -10.74 -4.07 -12.19
CA TYR A 38 -9.60 -3.94 -13.10
C TYR A 38 -8.44 -3.20 -12.42
N ALA A 39 -8.72 -2.10 -11.73
CA ALA A 39 -7.71 -1.36 -10.99
C ALA A 39 -7.03 -2.21 -9.91
N TYR A 40 -7.76 -3.08 -9.19
CA TYR A 40 -7.16 -4.02 -8.24
C TYR A 40 -6.21 -5.01 -8.89
N ALA A 41 -6.62 -5.63 -10.01
CA ALA A 41 -5.80 -6.61 -10.71
C ALA A 41 -4.50 -5.97 -11.25
N ASP A 42 -4.62 -4.75 -11.78
CA ASP A 42 -3.49 -4.02 -12.33
C ASP A 42 -2.56 -3.49 -11.24
N HIS A 43 -3.09 -3.00 -10.11
CA HIS A 43 -2.29 -2.67 -8.93
C HIS A 43 -1.48 -3.88 -8.44
N ALA A 44 -2.13 -5.04 -8.27
CA ALA A 44 -1.45 -6.27 -7.84
C ALA A 44 -0.37 -6.70 -8.85
N SER A 45 -0.60 -6.50 -10.15
CA SER A 45 0.35 -6.82 -11.22
C SER A 45 1.55 -5.86 -11.22
N ALA A 46 1.31 -4.56 -11.07
CA ALA A 46 2.34 -3.53 -10.96
C ALA A 46 3.24 -3.76 -9.75
N LEU A 47 2.64 -4.13 -8.61
CA LEU A 47 3.36 -4.49 -7.39
C LEU A 47 4.17 -5.79 -7.57
N ALA A 48 3.59 -6.80 -8.23
CA ALA A 48 4.27 -8.06 -8.54
C ALA A 48 5.48 -7.90 -9.48
N ALA A 49 5.40 -6.91 -10.37
CA ALA A 49 6.46 -6.51 -11.30
C ALA A 49 7.45 -5.50 -10.70
N ASP A 50 7.19 -5.02 -9.48
CA ASP A 50 7.98 -4.02 -8.79
C ASP A 50 8.15 -2.69 -9.55
N SER A 51 7.14 -2.30 -10.34
CA SER A 51 7.24 -1.17 -11.25
C SER A 51 6.73 0.13 -10.62
N GLY A 52 7.65 0.96 -10.11
CA GLY A 52 7.32 2.30 -9.60
C GLY A 52 6.49 3.17 -10.55
N PRO A 53 6.86 3.28 -11.85
CA PRO A 53 6.08 4.06 -12.82
C PRO A 53 4.66 3.53 -13.04
N ARG A 54 4.47 2.20 -13.15
CA ARG A 54 3.13 1.63 -13.33
C ARG A 54 2.27 1.84 -12.07
N LEU A 55 2.86 1.70 -10.89
CA LEU A 55 2.17 1.95 -9.61
C LEU A 55 1.67 3.40 -9.48
N LEU A 56 2.43 4.39 -9.99
CA LEU A 56 1.93 5.78 -10.07
C LEU A 56 0.77 5.92 -11.04
N GLN A 57 0.85 5.30 -12.20
CA GLN A 57 -0.24 5.36 -13.18
C GLN A 57 -1.52 4.69 -12.65
N VAL A 58 -1.39 3.56 -11.93
CA VAL A 58 -2.50 2.93 -11.19
C VAL A 58 -3.11 3.91 -10.19
N ALA A 59 -2.29 4.65 -9.46
CA ALA A 59 -2.77 5.63 -8.50
C ALA A 59 -3.63 6.71 -9.17
N ASP A 60 -3.19 7.22 -10.33
CA ASP A 60 -3.95 8.20 -11.10
C ASP A 60 -5.25 7.61 -11.66
N GLU A 61 -5.23 6.38 -12.18
CA GLU A 61 -6.41 5.66 -12.66
C GLU A 61 -7.45 5.45 -11.53
N MET A 62 -6.98 5.09 -10.33
CA MET A 62 -7.83 4.91 -9.15
C MET A 62 -8.40 6.25 -8.66
N GLU A 63 -7.61 7.33 -8.70
CA GLU A 63 -8.09 8.66 -8.36
C GLU A 63 -9.21 9.11 -9.30
N GLN A 64 -9.07 8.89 -10.61
CA GLN A 64 -10.08 9.26 -11.61
C GLN A 64 -11.44 8.59 -11.40
N ILE A 65 -11.46 7.40 -10.78
CA ILE A 65 -12.71 6.70 -10.45
C ILE A 65 -13.18 6.94 -9.01
N GLY A 66 -12.58 7.90 -8.29
CA GLY A 66 -12.93 8.26 -6.92
C GLY A 66 -12.42 7.28 -5.85
N ALA A 67 -11.59 6.31 -6.22
CA ALA A 67 -11.03 5.28 -5.36
C ALA A 67 -9.80 5.80 -4.58
N LEU A 68 -9.95 6.93 -3.88
CA LEU A 68 -8.85 7.71 -3.29
C LEU A 68 -7.98 6.93 -2.28
N ARG A 69 -8.58 6.04 -1.49
CA ARG A 69 -7.83 5.16 -0.57
C ARG A 69 -6.87 4.25 -1.33
N TYR A 70 -7.39 3.58 -2.35
CA TYR A 70 -6.61 2.66 -3.18
C TYR A 70 -5.55 3.40 -4.01
N ALA A 71 -5.87 4.60 -4.50
CA ALA A 71 -4.90 5.48 -5.15
C ALA A 71 -3.75 5.86 -4.21
N THR A 72 -4.06 6.19 -2.94
CA THR A 72 -3.07 6.50 -1.91
C THR A 72 -2.13 5.33 -1.67
N GLU A 73 -2.67 4.12 -1.57
CA GLU A 73 -1.88 2.89 -1.43
C GLU A 73 -0.92 2.70 -2.63
N ALA A 74 -1.43 2.77 -3.86
CA ALA A 74 -0.63 2.62 -5.06
C ALA A 74 0.53 3.63 -5.15
N ALA A 75 0.28 4.89 -4.78
CA ALA A 75 1.32 5.92 -4.71
C ALA A 75 2.37 5.63 -3.62
N ALA A 76 1.98 5.05 -2.48
CA ALA A 76 2.92 4.64 -1.44
C ALA A 76 3.82 3.49 -1.90
N TYR A 77 3.26 2.46 -2.56
CA TYR A 77 4.08 1.39 -3.15
C TYR A 77 5.03 1.89 -4.23
N ALA A 78 4.59 2.86 -5.05
CA ALA A 78 5.46 3.46 -6.05
C ALA A 78 6.67 4.14 -5.39
N ALA A 79 6.45 4.86 -4.29
CA ALA A 79 7.53 5.50 -3.54
C ALA A 79 8.55 4.48 -3.00
N ASP A 80 8.06 3.35 -2.50
CA ASP A 80 8.90 2.27 -1.98
C ASP A 80 9.65 1.52 -3.09
N ALA A 81 9.04 1.33 -4.26
CA ALA A 81 9.68 0.76 -5.44
C ALA A 81 10.82 1.66 -5.93
N PHE A 82 10.56 2.96 -6.13
CA PHE A 82 11.61 3.91 -6.53
C PHE A 82 12.74 4.03 -5.51
N ALA A 83 12.43 3.94 -4.22
CA ALA A 83 13.45 3.97 -3.17
C ALA A 83 14.38 2.74 -3.26
N ARG A 84 13.84 1.55 -3.55
CA ARG A 84 14.63 0.32 -3.75
C ARG A 84 15.49 0.35 -5.02
N GLU A 85 15.01 1.02 -6.08
CA GLU A 85 15.78 1.30 -7.29
C GLU A 85 16.85 2.40 -7.11
N GLY A 86 16.91 3.07 -5.95
CA GLY A 86 17.83 4.20 -5.71
C GLY A 86 17.40 5.53 -6.34
N ARG A 87 16.19 5.60 -6.91
CA ARG A 87 15.65 6.80 -7.58
C ARG A 87 15.00 7.76 -6.58
N GLN A 88 15.83 8.45 -5.80
CA GLN A 88 15.37 9.27 -4.68
C GLN A 88 14.37 10.37 -5.05
N ASP A 89 14.56 11.07 -6.17
CA ASP A 89 13.65 12.14 -6.58
C ASP A 89 12.26 11.60 -6.96
N SER A 90 12.21 10.50 -7.70
CA SER A 90 10.96 9.81 -8.04
C SER A 90 10.26 9.27 -6.78
N ALA A 91 11.02 8.73 -5.83
CA ALA A 91 10.48 8.29 -4.55
C ALA A 91 9.86 9.45 -3.74
N ARG A 92 10.52 10.62 -3.71
CA ARG A 92 9.99 11.82 -3.04
C ARG A 92 8.72 12.34 -3.72
N GLN A 93 8.68 12.36 -5.05
CA GLN A 93 7.50 12.77 -5.81
C GLN A 93 6.31 11.83 -5.56
N ALA A 94 6.53 10.52 -5.60
CA ALA A 94 5.49 9.54 -5.29
C ALA A 94 5.00 9.65 -3.84
N ALA A 95 5.90 9.88 -2.88
CA ALA A 95 5.53 10.12 -1.48
C ALA A 95 4.72 11.43 -1.31
N ALA A 96 5.03 12.48 -2.07
CA ALA A 96 4.24 13.72 -2.07
C ALA A 96 2.84 13.48 -2.65
N ARG A 97 2.73 12.70 -3.74
CA ARG A 97 1.46 12.30 -4.34
C ARG A 97 0.59 11.52 -3.35
N CYS A 98 1.17 10.55 -2.65
CA CYS A 98 0.52 9.80 -1.58
C CYS A 98 -0.07 10.73 -0.52
N ARG A 99 0.70 11.70 0.00
CA ARG A 99 0.20 12.68 0.97
C ARG A 99 -0.95 13.53 0.44
N ALA A 100 -0.86 13.99 -0.81
CA ALA A 100 -1.91 14.79 -1.44
C ALA A 100 -3.22 14.01 -1.62
N LEU A 101 -3.14 12.74 -2.04
CA LEU A 101 -4.30 11.86 -2.16
C LEU A 101 -4.93 11.57 -0.79
N ASN A 102 -4.12 11.30 0.23
CA ASN A 102 -4.60 11.05 1.58
C ASN A 102 -5.35 12.27 2.15
N ALA A 103 -4.80 13.47 1.98
CA ALA A 103 -5.44 14.71 2.41
C ALA A 103 -6.81 14.93 1.75
N ARG A 104 -6.96 14.51 0.48
CA ARG A 104 -8.24 14.59 -0.24
C ARG A 104 -9.24 13.52 0.20
N GLY A 105 -8.76 12.31 0.53
CA GLY A 105 -9.59 11.20 1.00
C GLY A 105 -10.28 11.49 2.33
N HIS A 106 -9.60 12.17 3.25
CA HIS A 106 -10.18 12.58 4.55
C HIS A 106 -11.23 13.70 4.44
N GLY A 107 -11.40 14.33 3.27
CA GLY A 107 -12.37 15.43 3.04
C GLY A 107 -13.71 15.01 2.42
N ALA A 108 -13.85 13.76 1.93
CA ALA A 108 -15.01 13.29 1.18
C ALA A 108 -15.74 12.16 1.92
N VAL A 109 -16.46 12.50 2.99
CA VAL A 109 -17.35 11.53 3.67
C VAL A 109 -18.66 11.46 2.89
N LEU A 110 -18.78 10.46 2.00
CA LEU A 110 -20.08 10.00 1.51
C LEU A 110 -20.63 8.95 2.50
N PRO A 111 -21.78 9.19 3.17
CA PRO A 111 -22.22 8.40 4.32
C PRO A 111 -22.45 6.91 4.03
N ALA A 112 -22.84 6.53 2.81
CA ALA A 112 -23.32 5.18 2.51
C ALA A 112 -22.21 4.11 2.37
N MET A 113 -20.93 4.49 2.30
CA MET A 113 -19.78 3.57 2.31
C MET A 113 -18.83 3.82 3.49
N SER A 114 -19.18 4.76 4.37
CA SER A 114 -18.31 5.31 5.43
C SER A 114 -18.12 4.38 6.64
N GLU A 115 -18.94 3.37 6.85
CA GLU A 115 -18.89 2.58 8.10
C GLU A 115 -17.78 1.51 8.13
N LEU A 116 -17.17 1.19 7.00
CA LEU A 116 -16.12 0.15 6.92
C LEU A 116 -14.72 0.68 6.57
N ASP A 117 -14.58 1.90 6.08
CA ASP A 117 -13.33 2.40 5.46
C ASP A 117 -12.66 3.58 6.19
N ASN A 118 -13.33 4.27 7.12
CA ASN A 118 -12.85 5.58 7.60
C ASN A 118 -11.91 5.58 8.82
N ASN A 119 -11.66 4.43 9.48
CA ASN A 119 -10.91 4.43 10.74
C ASN A 119 -9.74 3.42 10.83
N ALA A 120 -9.38 2.77 9.73
CA ALA A 120 -8.19 1.91 9.70
C ALA A 120 -6.99 2.72 9.20
N VAL A 121 -6.01 2.96 10.06
CA VAL A 121 -4.70 3.47 9.64
C VAL A 121 -4.12 2.54 8.57
N MET A 122 -3.78 3.09 7.40
CA MET A 122 -3.38 2.32 6.21
C MET A 122 -1.85 2.17 6.14
N LEU A 123 -1.32 1.08 6.70
CA LEU A 123 0.07 0.67 6.48
C LEU A 123 0.23 0.00 5.11
N THR A 124 1.36 0.24 4.41
CA THR A 124 1.76 -0.63 3.29
C THR A 124 2.04 -2.04 3.81
N PRO A 125 2.07 -3.10 2.99
CA PRO A 125 2.39 -4.45 3.45
C PRO A 125 3.78 -4.51 4.00
N ARG A 126 4.71 -3.72 3.46
CA ARG A 126 6.05 -3.66 4.02
C ARG A 126 6.03 -3.03 5.40
N GLU A 127 5.34 -1.90 5.56
CA GLU A 127 5.14 -1.27 6.86
C GLU A 127 4.39 -2.18 7.83
N SER A 128 3.32 -2.86 7.40
CA SER A 128 2.53 -3.80 8.20
C SER A 128 3.36 -5.02 8.60
N GLN A 129 4.16 -5.56 7.68
CA GLN A 129 5.07 -6.67 7.96
C GLN A 129 6.14 -6.26 8.97
N LEU A 130 6.68 -5.04 8.83
CA LEU A 130 7.68 -4.52 9.77
C LEU A 130 7.08 -4.21 11.14
N VAL A 131 5.88 -3.58 11.19
CA VAL A 131 5.15 -3.32 12.44
C VAL A 131 4.79 -4.63 13.14
N GLN A 132 4.36 -5.66 12.40
CA GLN A 132 4.05 -6.97 12.97
C GLN A 132 5.29 -7.67 13.56
N LEU A 133 6.47 -7.48 12.97
CA LEU A 133 7.72 -8.03 13.51
C LEU A 133 8.24 -7.19 14.68
N ALA A 134 8.10 -5.87 14.61
CA ALA A 134 8.44 -4.97 15.71
C ALA A 134 7.58 -5.23 16.95
N SER A 135 6.27 -5.45 16.77
CA SER A 135 5.34 -5.79 17.87
C SER A 135 5.62 -7.14 18.51
N GLN A 136 6.48 -7.97 17.91
CA GLN A 136 6.99 -9.22 18.49
C GLN A 136 8.27 -9.01 19.29
N GLY A 137 8.74 -7.76 19.44
CA GLY A 137 9.94 -7.40 20.19
C GLY A 137 11.25 -7.56 19.42
N LEU A 138 11.23 -7.77 18.10
CA LEU A 138 12.45 -7.87 17.29
C LEU A 138 13.10 -6.49 17.13
N SER A 139 14.43 -6.43 17.15
CA SER A 139 15.16 -5.20 16.87
C SER A 139 15.18 -4.90 15.37
N ASN A 140 15.45 -3.65 14.98
CA ASN A 140 15.61 -3.27 13.57
C ASN A 140 16.69 -4.09 12.85
N ALA A 141 17.74 -4.51 13.57
CA ALA A 141 18.80 -5.36 13.04
C ALA A 141 18.28 -6.78 12.75
N ASP A 142 17.53 -7.38 13.68
CA ASP A 142 16.95 -8.72 13.50
C ASP A 142 15.92 -8.74 12.37
N ILE A 143 15.11 -7.68 12.28
CA ILE A 143 14.14 -7.51 11.21
C ILE A 143 14.85 -7.34 9.85
N ALA A 144 15.93 -6.57 9.81
CA ALA A 144 16.73 -6.37 8.61
C ALA A 144 17.35 -7.67 8.12
N GLU A 145 17.92 -8.48 9.02
CA GLU A 145 18.47 -9.79 8.70
C GLU A 145 17.37 -10.74 8.18
N ARG A 146 16.25 -10.84 8.91
CA ARG A 146 15.15 -11.75 8.57
C ARG A 146 14.49 -11.43 7.23
N LEU A 147 14.48 -10.17 6.85
CA LEU A 147 13.85 -9.72 5.61
C LEU A 147 14.86 -9.37 4.51
N VAL A 148 16.15 -9.68 4.71
CA VAL A 148 17.27 -9.42 3.78
C VAL A 148 17.26 -7.97 3.28
N LEU A 149 17.25 -7.02 4.23
CA LEU A 149 17.31 -5.58 3.98
C LEU A 149 18.46 -4.93 4.74
N SER A 150 18.76 -3.67 4.37
CA SER A 150 19.56 -2.81 5.24
C SER A 150 18.75 -2.34 6.45
N VAL A 151 19.41 -2.17 7.60
CA VAL A 151 18.82 -1.58 8.81
C VAL A 151 18.21 -0.21 8.51
N ARG A 152 18.89 0.61 7.70
CA ARG A 152 18.40 1.92 7.25
C ARG A 152 17.07 1.83 6.50
N THR A 153 16.88 0.79 5.69
CA THR A 153 15.62 0.55 4.97
C THR A 153 14.50 0.20 5.96
N VAL A 154 14.78 -0.66 6.94
CA VAL A 154 13.84 -1.02 8.01
C VAL A 154 13.41 0.21 8.81
N GLU A 155 14.37 1.02 9.26
CA GLU A 155 14.11 2.27 9.99
C GLU A 155 13.24 3.23 9.18
N SER A 156 13.53 3.38 7.88
CA SER A 156 12.79 4.32 7.03
C SER A 156 11.32 3.90 6.86
N HIS A 157 11.05 2.61 6.70
CA HIS A 157 9.68 2.10 6.61
C HIS A 157 8.97 2.13 7.96
N LEU A 158 9.62 1.74 9.07
CA LEU A 158 9.03 1.83 10.40
C LEU A 158 8.71 3.27 10.79
N TYR A 159 9.58 4.22 10.46
CA TYR A 159 9.33 5.64 10.67
C TYR A 159 8.06 6.10 9.93
N ARG A 160 7.89 5.70 8.66
CA ARG A 160 6.67 5.99 7.89
C ARG A 160 5.44 5.31 8.48
N ALA A 161 5.56 4.08 8.95
CA ALA A 161 4.49 3.35 9.62
C ALA A 161 4.04 4.05 10.91
N MET A 162 5.00 4.44 11.76
CA MET A 162 4.77 5.15 13.03
C MET A 162 4.10 6.51 12.80
N GLN A 163 4.55 7.28 11.79
CA GLN A 163 3.91 8.54 11.38
C GLN A 163 2.44 8.33 10.99
N LYS A 164 2.13 7.25 10.28
CA LYS A 164 0.76 6.90 9.89
C LYS A 164 -0.09 6.47 11.08
N LEU A 165 0.50 5.74 12.03
CA LEU A 165 -0.17 5.27 13.25
C LEU A 165 -0.32 6.35 14.33
N GLY A 166 0.33 7.52 14.17
CA GLY A 166 0.36 8.56 15.20
C GLY A 166 1.15 8.14 16.44
N VAL A 167 1.98 7.11 16.34
CA VAL A 167 2.78 6.57 17.45
C VAL A 167 4.20 7.15 17.36
N SER A 168 4.70 7.72 18.45
CA SER A 168 6.00 8.42 18.46
C SER A 168 7.17 7.54 18.91
N ASP A 169 6.91 6.29 19.33
CA ASP A 169 7.90 5.44 20.01
C ASP A 169 7.78 3.98 19.54
N HIS A 170 8.91 3.41 19.12
CA HIS A 170 9.02 2.03 18.64
C HIS A 170 8.72 0.99 19.75
N HIS A 171 8.97 1.31 21.02
CA HIS A 171 8.59 0.43 22.14
C HIS A 171 7.08 0.40 22.42
N LYS A 172 6.29 1.23 21.72
CA LYS A 172 4.83 1.31 21.87
C LYS A 172 4.07 0.66 20.71
N LEU A 173 4.78 -0.04 19.82
CA LEU A 173 4.22 -0.94 18.80
C LEU A 173 4.06 -2.35 19.38
#